data_AF-A0A7Y8FXC2-F1
#
_entry.id   AF-A0A7Y8FXC2-F1
#
_cell.length_a   1.000
_cell.length_b   1.000
_cell.length_c   1.000
_cell.angle_alpha   90.00
_cell.angle_beta   90.00
_cell.angle_gamma   90.00
#
_symmetry.space_group_name_H-M   'P 1'
#
loop_
_entity.id
_entity.type
_entity.pdbx_description
1 polymer ?
#
loop_
_entity_poly.entity_id
_entity_poly.type
_entity_poly.pdbx_seq_one_letter_code
_entity_poly.pdbx_strand_id
1 'polypeptide(L)'
;MFFWAGQFDIIAKAAGNDRRRQNYSIQTATNMMAAMAVLGWKDAVIHQGYLTHAALNRGHQLVIEYEEQHRRAQAFMLRMFADWVGDVSHQWPAYAYDEPIYEALLTKWRTPSPDDLMPCLLAACDRHTWQTGKESQKNSYDFNRDWHLERVPVEILYILRLRQWEGLANPQKIDHPLLAAPFDQLPPEQPVPELDELMRGVLKRAREDWPKYDEVLSLPALRS
;
A
#
# COMPACT_ATOMS: atom_id res chain seq x y z
N MET A 1 -3.03 14.04 0.69
CA MET A 1 -3.75 14.18 -0.59
C MET A 1 -5.23 13.86 -0.47
N PHE A 2 -5.62 12.74 0.16
CA PHE A 2 -7.02 12.34 0.33
C PHE A 2 -7.97 13.43 0.85
N PHE A 3 -7.65 14.06 1.99
CA PHE A 3 -8.46 15.14 2.56
C PHE A 3 -8.71 16.27 1.54
N TRP A 4 -7.65 16.70 0.85
CA TRP A 4 -7.71 17.79 -0.12
C TRP A 4 -8.47 17.44 -1.39
N ALA A 5 -8.46 16.18 -1.82
CA ALA A 5 -9.31 15.71 -2.91
C ALA A 5 -10.80 15.82 -2.52
N GLY A 6 -11.15 15.34 -1.32
CA GLY A 6 -12.52 15.47 -0.80
C GLY A 6 -12.98 16.92 -0.64
N GLN A 7 -12.13 17.81 -0.10
CA GLN A 7 -12.48 19.23 0.01
C GLN A 7 -12.63 19.89 -1.37
N PHE A 8 -11.79 19.54 -2.34
CA PHE A 8 -11.93 20.05 -3.69
C PHE A 8 -13.27 19.64 -4.30
N ASP A 9 -13.67 18.38 -4.18
CA ASP A 9 -14.93 17.88 -4.73
C ASP A 9 -16.14 18.60 -4.11
N ILE A 10 -16.10 18.88 -2.79
CA ILE A 10 -17.13 19.67 -2.10
C ILE A 10 -17.23 21.08 -2.68
N ILE A 11 -16.09 21.78 -2.81
CA ILE A 11 -16.05 23.16 -3.31
C ILE A 11 -16.43 23.22 -4.79
N ALA A 12 -15.91 22.31 -5.62
CA ALA A 12 -16.21 22.24 -7.04
C ALA A 12 -17.70 22.01 -7.28
N LYS A 13 -18.30 21.06 -6.54
CA LYS A 13 -19.74 20.80 -6.61
C LYS A 13 -20.58 22.01 -6.18
N ALA A 14 -20.17 22.72 -5.12
CA ALA A 14 -20.84 23.95 -4.69
C ALA A 14 -20.77 25.06 -5.77
N ALA A 15 -19.74 25.04 -6.61
CA ALA A 15 -19.59 25.93 -7.76
C ALA A 15 -20.24 25.41 -9.06
N GLY A 16 -21.01 24.31 -9.01
CA GLY A 16 -21.64 23.70 -10.19
C GLY A 16 -20.67 22.98 -11.13
N ASN A 17 -19.51 22.56 -10.63
CA ASN A 17 -18.49 21.84 -11.39
C ASN A 17 -18.35 20.39 -10.88
N ASP A 18 -18.66 19.42 -11.74
CA ASP A 18 -18.61 17.99 -11.42
C ASP A 18 -17.20 17.36 -11.58
N ARG A 19 -16.18 18.16 -11.89
CA ARG A 19 -14.79 17.66 -11.96
C ARG A 19 -14.32 17.20 -10.58
N ARG A 20 -13.85 15.96 -10.52
CA ARG A 20 -13.19 15.40 -9.34
C ARG A 20 -11.70 15.64 -9.35
N ARG A 21 -11.09 15.72 -8.17
CA ARG A 21 -9.63 15.78 -8.06
C ARG A 21 -9.02 14.38 -7.96
N GLN A 22 -8.62 13.85 -9.11
CA GLN A 22 -7.94 12.56 -9.27
C GLN A 22 -6.43 12.72 -9.18
N ASN A 23 -5.90 12.80 -7.95
CA ASN A 23 -4.46 13.02 -7.73
C ASN A 23 -3.85 12.15 -6.62
N TYR A 24 -4.59 11.14 -6.15
CA TYR A 24 -4.10 10.20 -5.17
C TYR A 24 -3.30 9.09 -5.87
N SER A 25 -1.98 9.10 -5.70
CA SER A 25 -1.10 8.04 -6.22
C SER A 25 -1.31 6.75 -5.43
N ILE A 26 -1.87 5.73 -6.08
CA ILE A 26 -2.03 4.40 -5.49
C ILE A 26 -0.67 3.73 -5.31
N GLN A 27 0.27 4.03 -6.21
CA GLN A 27 1.61 3.46 -6.15
C GLN A 27 2.33 3.96 -4.91
N THR A 28 2.42 5.29 -4.75
CA THR A 28 3.09 5.92 -3.60
C THR A 28 2.44 5.51 -2.29
N ALA A 29 1.11 5.59 -2.22
CA ALA A 29 0.37 5.28 -1.01
C ALA A 29 0.55 3.83 -0.55
N THR A 30 0.53 2.88 -1.47
CA THR A 30 0.69 1.46 -1.15
C THR A 30 2.13 1.11 -0.80
N ASN A 31 3.10 1.69 -1.52
CA ASN A 31 4.51 1.50 -1.21
C ASN A 31 4.84 2.06 0.20
N MET A 32 4.28 3.21 0.56
CA MET A 32 4.37 3.76 1.92
C MET A 32 3.75 2.81 2.96
N MET A 33 2.56 2.29 2.71
CA MET A 33 1.90 1.32 3.59
C MET A 33 2.80 0.09 3.81
N ALA A 34 3.37 -0.46 2.75
CA ALA A 34 4.25 -1.62 2.82
C ALA A 34 5.56 -1.30 3.58
N ALA A 35 6.17 -0.14 3.32
CA ALA A 35 7.36 0.32 4.05
C ALA A 35 7.08 0.54 5.55
N MET A 36 5.92 1.10 5.92
CA MET A 36 5.49 1.22 7.32
C MET A 36 5.37 -0.14 7.99
N ALA A 37 4.90 -1.17 7.26
CA ALA A 37 4.89 -2.53 7.77
C ALA A 37 6.30 -3.08 7.97
N VAL A 38 7.21 -2.86 7.01
CA VAL A 38 8.61 -3.26 7.17
C VAL A 38 9.21 -2.64 8.44
N LEU A 39 8.87 -1.40 8.78
CA LEU A 39 9.29 -0.73 10.01
C LEU A 39 8.56 -1.18 11.29
N GLY A 40 7.47 -1.96 11.17
CA GLY A 40 6.69 -2.42 12.32
C GLY A 40 5.62 -1.43 12.79
N TRP A 41 5.27 -0.41 12.00
CA TRP A 41 4.31 0.63 12.40
C TRP A 41 2.85 0.20 12.17
N LYS A 42 2.39 -0.81 12.91
CA LYS A 42 1.09 -1.47 12.70
C LYS A 42 -0.10 -0.51 12.59
N ASP A 43 -0.24 0.43 13.52
CA ASP A 43 -1.36 1.38 13.49
C ASP A 43 -1.30 2.33 12.28
N ALA A 44 -0.09 2.72 11.85
CA ALA A 44 0.11 3.54 10.67
C ALA A 44 -0.24 2.77 9.38
N VAL A 45 0.11 1.48 9.30
CA VAL A 45 -0.29 0.59 8.20
C VAL A 45 -1.81 0.50 8.11
N ILE A 46 -2.47 0.27 9.25
CA ILE A 46 -3.94 0.21 9.33
C ILE A 46 -4.55 1.51 8.80
N HIS A 47 -4.09 2.66 9.31
CA HIS A 47 -4.61 3.97 8.88
C HIS A 47 -4.38 4.21 7.39
N GLN A 48 -3.16 3.98 6.90
CA GLN A 48 -2.79 4.20 5.49
C GLN A 48 -3.55 3.25 4.55
N GLY A 49 -3.78 2.00 4.95
CA GLY A 49 -4.55 1.02 4.18
C GLY A 49 -6.01 1.42 4.03
N TYR A 50 -6.68 1.84 5.12
CA TYR A 50 -8.04 2.37 5.03
C TYR A 50 -8.11 3.68 4.24
N LEU A 51 -7.15 4.58 4.43
CA LEU A 51 -7.11 5.85 3.70
C LEU A 51 -6.96 5.63 2.19
N THR A 52 -6.17 4.64 1.79
CA THR A 52 -5.98 4.28 0.37
C THR A 52 -7.24 3.61 -0.20
N HIS A 53 -7.89 2.70 0.53
CA HIS A 53 -9.18 2.13 0.10
C HIS A 53 -10.28 3.18 0.00
N ALA A 54 -10.35 4.12 0.95
CA ALA A 54 -11.29 5.23 0.90
C ALA A 54 -11.05 6.12 -0.32
N ALA A 55 -9.78 6.38 -0.68
CA ALA A 55 -9.42 7.14 -1.88
C ALA A 55 -9.90 6.42 -3.15
N LEU A 56 -9.67 5.11 -3.25
CA LEU A 56 -10.13 4.26 -4.36
C LEU A 56 -11.66 4.23 -4.49
N ASN A 57 -12.36 3.96 -3.37
CA ASN A 57 -13.82 3.86 -3.34
C ASN A 57 -14.52 5.18 -3.65
N ARG A 58 -13.84 6.32 -3.45
CA ARG A 58 -14.37 7.66 -3.75
C ARG A 58 -13.91 8.19 -5.12
N GLY A 59 -13.06 7.45 -5.84
CA GLY A 59 -12.61 7.85 -7.18
C GLY A 59 -11.56 8.96 -7.16
N HIS A 60 -10.75 9.07 -6.09
CA HIS A 60 -9.70 10.09 -5.96
C HIS A 60 -8.35 9.64 -6.56
N GLN A 61 -8.22 8.39 -6.98
CA GLN A 61 -6.98 7.82 -7.53
C GLN A 61 -6.55 8.51 -8.82
N LEU A 62 -5.23 8.55 -9.05
CA LEU A 62 -4.65 8.95 -10.32
C LEU A 62 -5.07 7.95 -11.41
N VAL A 63 -5.80 8.43 -12.41
CA VAL A 63 -6.33 7.61 -13.52
C VAL A 63 -5.20 6.88 -14.25
N ILE A 64 -4.09 7.56 -14.56
CA ILE A 64 -2.97 6.94 -15.28
C ILE A 64 -2.40 5.72 -14.53
N GLU A 65 -2.20 5.84 -13.21
CA GLU A 65 -1.69 4.72 -12.40
C GLU A 65 -2.69 3.58 -12.30
N TYR A 66 -3.98 3.94 -12.19
CA TYR A 66 -5.05 3.00 -11.94
C TYR A 66 -5.53 2.28 -13.20
N GLU A 67 -5.74 2.99 -14.30
CA GLU A 67 -6.39 2.47 -15.51
C GLU A 67 -5.41 2.15 -16.64
N GLU A 68 -4.20 2.73 -16.66
CA GLU A 68 -3.27 2.56 -17.78
C GLU A 68 -2.02 1.76 -17.41
N GLN A 69 -1.40 2.08 -16.27
CA GLN A 69 -0.12 1.49 -15.86
C GLN A 69 -0.27 0.11 -15.21
N HIS A 70 -1.49 -0.26 -14.81
CA HIS A 70 -1.83 -1.58 -14.27
C HIS A 70 -0.86 -2.05 -13.17
N ARG A 71 -0.73 -1.25 -12.11
CA ARG A 71 0.15 -1.47 -10.95
C ARG A 71 -0.29 -2.70 -10.13
N ARG A 72 0.11 -3.89 -10.56
CA ARG A 72 -0.37 -5.20 -10.06
C ARG A 72 0.14 -5.48 -8.66
N ALA A 73 1.42 -5.21 -8.38
CA ALA A 73 1.98 -5.38 -7.04
C ALA A 73 1.24 -4.55 -5.99
N GLN A 74 0.88 -3.30 -6.35
CA GLN A 74 0.17 -2.42 -5.44
C GLN A 74 -1.30 -2.81 -5.27
N ALA A 75 -1.97 -3.26 -6.34
CA ALA A 75 -3.29 -3.87 -6.22
C ALA A 75 -3.26 -5.12 -5.32
N PHE A 76 -2.26 -5.98 -5.48
CA PHE A 76 -2.03 -7.16 -4.63
C PHE A 76 -1.86 -6.79 -3.15
N MET A 77 -0.97 -5.85 -2.81
CA MET A 77 -0.73 -5.44 -1.43
C MET A 77 -1.99 -4.83 -0.78
N LEU A 78 -2.79 -4.07 -1.53
CA LEU A 78 -4.06 -3.54 -1.02
C LEU A 78 -5.12 -4.63 -0.85
N ARG A 79 -5.21 -5.60 -1.76
CA ARG A 79 -6.07 -6.78 -1.59
C ARG A 79 -5.67 -7.62 -0.38
N MET A 80 -4.36 -7.74 -0.14
CA MET A 80 -3.83 -8.42 1.03
C MET A 80 -4.16 -7.66 2.32
N PHE A 81 -4.04 -6.33 2.31
CA PHE A 81 -4.52 -5.50 3.42
C PHE A 81 -5.99 -5.75 3.71
N ALA A 82 -6.85 -5.75 2.67
CA ALA A 82 -8.28 -5.99 2.80
C ALA A 82 -8.58 -7.38 3.40
N ASP A 83 -7.88 -8.43 2.96
CA ASP A 83 -7.97 -9.77 3.55
C ASP A 83 -7.48 -9.81 5.01
N TRP A 84 -6.44 -9.04 5.32
CA TRP A 84 -5.89 -8.97 6.67
C TRP A 84 -6.86 -8.34 7.67
N VAL A 85 -7.44 -7.17 7.35
CA VAL A 85 -8.34 -6.46 8.28
C VAL A 85 -9.79 -6.96 8.22
N GLY A 86 -10.21 -7.55 7.10
CA GLY A 86 -11.48 -8.25 6.95
C GLY A 86 -12.75 -7.37 6.86
N ASP A 87 -12.63 -6.04 6.98
CA ASP A 87 -13.78 -5.11 7.01
C ASP A 87 -13.71 -4.00 5.94
N VAL A 88 -12.83 -4.13 4.95
CA VAL A 88 -12.75 -3.23 3.79
C VAL A 88 -12.71 -4.00 2.49
N SER A 89 -13.29 -3.42 1.43
CA SER A 89 -13.19 -3.97 0.08
C SER A 89 -13.19 -2.86 -0.97
N HIS A 90 -12.79 -3.23 -2.18
CA HIS A 90 -12.83 -2.38 -3.36
C HIS A 90 -13.22 -3.22 -4.58
N GLN A 91 -13.94 -2.62 -5.53
CA GLN A 91 -14.24 -3.26 -6.81
C GLN A 91 -13.05 -3.12 -7.74
N TRP A 92 -12.19 -4.13 -7.73
CA TRP A 92 -10.97 -4.11 -8.53
C TRP A 92 -11.21 -4.37 -10.02
N PRO A 93 -10.47 -3.70 -10.91
CA PRO A 93 -10.43 -3.99 -12.34
C PRO A 93 -9.75 -5.34 -12.63
N ALA A 94 -9.94 -5.86 -13.85
CA ALA A 94 -9.46 -7.18 -14.23
C ALA A 94 -7.95 -7.39 -14.06
N TYR A 95 -7.12 -6.36 -14.31
CA TYR A 95 -5.67 -6.47 -14.14
C TYR A 95 -5.25 -6.76 -12.69
N ALA A 96 -6.09 -6.47 -11.70
CA ALA A 96 -5.75 -6.74 -10.31
C ALA A 96 -5.72 -8.23 -9.98
N TYR A 97 -6.24 -9.09 -10.87
CA TYR A 97 -6.40 -10.54 -10.69
C TYR A 97 -5.64 -11.38 -11.71
N ASP A 98 -4.99 -10.75 -12.69
CA ASP A 98 -4.40 -11.45 -13.83
C ASP A 98 -2.97 -11.96 -13.59
N GLU A 99 -2.43 -11.75 -12.38
CA GLU A 99 -1.09 -12.18 -11.97
C GLU A 99 -1.16 -13.41 -11.04
N PRO A 100 -0.90 -14.64 -11.54
CA PRO A 100 -1.10 -15.87 -10.78
C PRO A 100 -0.27 -15.97 -9.50
N ILE A 101 0.91 -15.36 -9.49
CA ILE A 101 1.81 -15.37 -8.33
C ILE A 101 1.16 -14.64 -7.14
N TYR A 102 0.51 -13.50 -7.40
CA TYR A 102 -0.17 -12.72 -6.38
C TYR A 102 -1.46 -13.41 -5.88
N GLU A 103 -2.21 -14.09 -6.75
CA GLU A 103 -3.36 -14.91 -6.32
C GLU A 103 -2.93 -16.07 -5.42
N ALA A 104 -1.82 -16.73 -5.77
CA ALA A 104 -1.27 -17.82 -4.97
C ALA A 104 -0.82 -17.33 -3.58
N LEU A 105 -0.18 -16.15 -3.51
CA LEU A 105 0.18 -15.52 -2.25
C LEU A 105 -1.05 -15.15 -1.41
N LEU A 106 -2.06 -14.50 -2.00
CA LEU A 106 -3.31 -14.17 -1.29
C LEU A 106 -4.03 -15.41 -0.74
N THR A 107 -3.96 -16.54 -1.46
CA THR A 107 -4.58 -17.79 -0.99
C THR A 107 -3.79 -18.43 0.16
N LYS A 108 -2.46 -18.30 0.16
CA LYS A 108 -1.58 -19.06 1.04
C LYS A 108 -0.93 -18.27 2.17
N TRP A 109 -1.03 -16.95 2.20
CA TRP A 109 -0.28 -16.15 3.17
C TRP A 109 -0.65 -16.42 4.63
N ARG A 110 -1.81 -17.03 4.91
CA ARG A 110 -2.21 -17.50 6.26
C ARG A 110 -1.93 -18.99 6.52
N THR A 111 -1.27 -19.73 5.62
CA THR A 111 -0.96 -21.15 5.88
C THR A 111 -0.10 -21.30 7.14
N PRO A 112 -0.42 -22.24 8.04
CA PRO A 112 0.37 -22.46 9.26
C PRO A 112 1.81 -22.87 8.95
N SER A 113 2.00 -23.74 7.95
CA SER A 113 3.32 -24.13 7.50
C SER A 113 3.93 -23.03 6.63
N PRO A 114 5.12 -22.51 6.98
CA PRO A 114 5.84 -21.58 6.11
C PRO A 114 6.32 -22.24 4.80
N ASP A 115 6.51 -23.57 4.80
CA ASP A 115 6.99 -24.30 3.63
C ASP A 115 5.95 -24.30 2.50
N ASP A 116 4.66 -24.25 2.83
CA ASP A 116 3.57 -24.18 1.84
C ASP A 116 3.56 -22.84 1.07
N LEU A 117 4.12 -21.79 1.70
CA LEU A 117 4.21 -20.43 1.17
C LEU A 117 5.52 -20.21 0.39
N MET A 118 6.58 -20.99 0.69
CA MET A 118 7.92 -20.81 0.11
C MET A 118 7.95 -20.75 -1.42
N PRO A 119 7.30 -21.65 -2.18
CA PRO A 119 7.33 -21.59 -3.65
C PRO A 119 6.74 -20.28 -4.19
N CYS A 120 5.71 -19.75 -3.52
CA CYS A 120 5.06 -18.50 -3.91
C CYS A 120 5.94 -17.28 -3.61
N LEU A 121 6.69 -17.31 -2.50
CA LEU A 121 7.64 -16.24 -2.15
C LEU A 121 8.81 -16.20 -3.13
N LEU A 122 9.37 -17.35 -3.51
CA LEU A 122 10.44 -17.42 -4.51
C LEU A 122 9.97 -16.90 -5.88
N ALA A 123 8.78 -17.32 -6.32
CA ALA A 123 8.19 -16.82 -7.56
C ALA A 123 7.93 -15.30 -7.52
N ALA A 124 7.51 -14.76 -6.37
CA ALA A 124 7.36 -13.32 -6.19
C ALA A 124 8.70 -12.59 -6.26
N CYS A 125 9.77 -13.16 -5.71
CA CYS A 125 11.12 -12.60 -5.86
C CYS A 125 11.55 -12.52 -7.33
N ASP A 126 11.36 -13.61 -8.09
CA ASP A 126 11.69 -13.63 -9.52
C ASP A 126 10.88 -12.56 -10.27
N ARG A 127 9.57 -12.49 -9.98
CA ARG A 127 8.68 -11.47 -10.56
C ARG A 127 9.14 -10.06 -10.22
N HIS A 128 9.52 -9.79 -8.99
CA HIS A 128 9.99 -8.47 -8.56
C HIS A 128 11.18 -8.00 -9.41
N THR A 129 12.15 -8.89 -9.61
CA THR A 129 13.32 -8.58 -10.46
C THR A 129 12.93 -8.35 -11.92
N TRP A 130 11.93 -9.06 -12.43
CA TRP A 130 11.43 -8.89 -13.80
C TRP A 130 10.59 -7.61 -13.98
N GLN A 131 9.87 -7.21 -12.92
CA GLN A 131 9.06 -6.00 -12.85
C GLN A 131 9.85 -4.77 -12.37
N THR A 132 11.17 -4.83 -12.48
CA THR A 132 12.08 -3.73 -12.22
C THR A 132 12.56 -3.12 -13.53
N GLY A 133 12.46 -1.81 -13.69
CA GLY A 133 12.86 -1.17 -14.94
C GLY A 133 12.83 0.35 -14.94
N LYS A 134 13.25 0.93 -16.07
CA LYS A 134 13.03 2.36 -16.34
C LYS A 134 11.66 2.52 -16.99
N GLU A 135 10.80 3.32 -16.36
CA GLU A 135 9.51 3.70 -16.94
C GLU A 135 9.69 4.34 -18.33
N SER A 136 8.75 4.05 -19.22
CA SER A 136 8.66 4.69 -20.54
C SER A 136 7.19 4.86 -20.92
N GLN A 137 6.91 5.58 -22.00
CA GLN A 137 5.53 5.69 -22.51
C GLN A 137 4.88 4.34 -22.87
N LYS A 138 5.69 3.28 -23.07
CA LYS A 138 5.21 1.96 -23.47
C LYS A 138 5.26 0.92 -22.35
N ASN A 139 6.11 1.13 -21.34
CA ASN A 139 6.38 0.16 -20.29
C ASN A 139 6.21 0.83 -18.93
N SER A 140 5.31 0.28 -18.13
CA SER A 140 5.14 0.58 -16.71
C SER A 140 5.50 -0.66 -15.91
N TYR A 141 6.26 -0.47 -14.84
CA TYR A 141 6.86 -1.53 -14.02
C TYR A 141 6.35 -1.42 -12.59
N ASP A 142 5.91 -2.52 -11.97
CA ASP A 142 5.41 -2.49 -10.59
C ASP A 142 6.45 -1.91 -9.60
N PHE A 143 7.75 -2.12 -9.87
CA PHE A 143 8.89 -1.69 -9.05
C PHE A 143 9.81 -0.77 -9.86
N ASN A 144 9.32 0.43 -10.15
CA ASN A 144 10.11 1.46 -10.80
C ASN A 144 11.19 2.03 -9.84
N ARG A 145 11.99 2.96 -10.36
CA ARG A 145 13.08 3.59 -9.59
C ARG A 145 12.62 4.55 -8.50
N ASP A 146 11.32 4.79 -8.39
CA ASP A 146 10.80 5.64 -7.33
C ASP A 146 11.00 4.90 -6.01
N TRP A 147 11.61 5.60 -5.04
CA TRP A 147 11.88 5.07 -3.70
C TRP A 147 12.85 3.88 -3.64
N HIS A 148 13.62 3.66 -4.72
CA HIS A 148 14.59 2.56 -4.81
C HIS A 148 13.98 1.15 -4.66
N LEU A 149 12.70 1.01 -4.99
CA LEU A 149 11.99 -0.26 -4.84
C LEU A 149 12.48 -1.35 -5.79
N GLU A 150 13.26 -1.01 -6.82
CA GLU A 150 13.98 -1.99 -7.65
C GLU A 150 14.89 -2.95 -6.86
N ARG A 151 15.23 -2.59 -5.62
CA ARG A 151 16.14 -3.32 -4.73
C ARG A 151 15.48 -3.75 -3.44
N VAL A 152 14.28 -3.27 -3.16
CA VAL A 152 13.60 -3.51 -1.88
C VAL A 152 12.36 -4.34 -2.17
N PRO A 153 12.35 -5.65 -1.85
CA PRO A 153 11.21 -6.55 -2.07
C PRO A 153 10.07 -6.27 -1.10
N VAL A 154 9.52 -5.06 -1.14
CA VAL A 154 8.64 -4.50 -0.12
C VAL A 154 7.35 -5.30 0.03
N GLU A 155 6.82 -5.83 -1.07
CA GLU A 155 5.63 -6.68 -1.11
C GLU A 155 5.84 -8.03 -0.44
N ILE A 156 7.06 -8.58 -0.53
CA ILE A 156 7.41 -9.83 0.14
C ILE A 156 7.63 -9.59 1.63
N LEU A 157 8.40 -8.54 1.98
CA LEU A 157 8.62 -8.16 3.38
C LEU A 157 7.31 -7.76 4.07
N TYR A 158 6.37 -7.16 3.34
CA TYR A 158 5.03 -6.86 3.80
C TYR A 158 4.27 -8.11 4.26
N ILE A 159 4.22 -9.16 3.42
CA ILE A 159 3.60 -10.45 3.76
C ILE A 159 4.20 -11.04 5.04
N LEU A 160 5.53 -11.05 5.11
CA LEU A 160 6.24 -11.60 6.26
C LEU A 160 5.91 -10.83 7.55
N ARG A 161 5.78 -9.50 7.48
CA ARG A 161 5.35 -8.70 8.64
C ARG A 161 3.92 -9.02 9.04
N LEU A 162 2.98 -9.11 8.10
CA LEU A 162 1.58 -9.44 8.40
C LEU A 162 1.50 -10.81 9.09
N ARG A 163 2.22 -11.81 8.58
CA ARG A 163 2.33 -13.14 9.22
C ARG A 163 2.85 -13.03 10.65
N GLN A 164 3.91 -12.27 10.88
CA GLN A 164 4.46 -12.06 12.23
C GLN A 164 3.42 -11.45 13.18
N TRP A 165 2.66 -10.45 12.73
CA TRP A 165 1.59 -9.83 13.53
C TRP A 165 0.41 -10.75 13.81
N GLU A 166 0.15 -11.73 12.94
CA GLU A 166 -0.84 -12.78 13.14
C GLU A 166 -0.32 -13.97 13.97
N GLY A 167 0.93 -13.92 14.43
CA GLY A 167 1.57 -15.02 15.16
C GLY A 167 1.91 -16.25 14.30
N LEU A 168 1.93 -16.09 12.98
CA LEU A 168 2.31 -17.13 12.03
C LEU A 168 3.83 -17.18 11.86
N ALA A 169 4.39 -18.39 11.79
CA ALA A 169 5.81 -18.57 11.52
C ALA A 169 6.17 -18.13 10.11
N ASN A 170 7.25 -17.37 9.94
CA ASN A 170 7.83 -17.10 8.63
C ASN A 170 8.84 -18.18 8.24
N PRO A 171 9.11 -18.38 6.94
CA PRO A 171 10.20 -19.25 6.52
C PRO A 171 11.53 -18.78 7.10
N GLN A 172 12.34 -19.71 7.61
CA GLN A 172 13.62 -19.39 8.26
C GLN A 172 14.67 -18.84 7.28
N LYS A 173 14.62 -19.26 6.02
CA LYS A 173 15.50 -18.79 4.95
C LYS A 173 14.77 -18.84 3.62
N ILE A 174 14.76 -17.74 2.88
CA ILE A 174 14.29 -17.69 1.49
C ILE A 174 15.53 -17.54 0.60
N ASP A 175 15.88 -18.59 -0.13
CA ASP A 175 17.14 -18.67 -0.89
C ASP A 175 17.03 -17.94 -2.22
N HIS A 176 17.06 -16.60 -2.17
CA HIS A 176 16.99 -15.75 -3.35
C HIS A 176 17.89 -14.49 -3.19
N PRO A 177 18.67 -14.08 -4.22
CA PRO A 177 19.59 -12.93 -4.11
C PRO A 177 18.94 -11.62 -3.67
N LEU A 178 17.68 -11.38 -4.07
CA LEU A 178 16.89 -10.20 -3.68
C LEU A 178 16.63 -10.11 -2.17
N LEU A 179 16.64 -11.25 -1.47
CA LEU A 179 16.45 -11.35 -0.02
C LEU A 179 17.77 -11.67 0.71
N ALA A 180 18.91 -11.41 0.08
CA ALA A 180 20.18 -11.36 0.80
C ALA A 180 20.17 -10.21 1.82
N ALA A 181 21.12 -10.24 2.76
CA ALA A 181 21.28 -9.17 3.72
C ALA A 181 21.29 -7.78 3.05
N PRO A 182 20.50 -6.81 3.54
CA PRO A 182 19.84 -6.78 4.86
C PRO A 182 18.39 -7.28 4.89
N PHE A 183 17.88 -7.92 3.83
CA PHE A 183 16.46 -8.34 3.72
C PHE A 183 16.23 -9.81 4.04
N ASP A 184 17.26 -10.52 4.50
CA ASP A 184 17.19 -11.92 4.93
C ASP A 184 16.41 -12.08 6.24
N GLN A 185 16.23 -10.99 6.98
CA GLN A 185 15.44 -10.94 8.21
C GLN A 185 14.59 -9.66 8.25
N LEU A 186 13.40 -9.75 8.86
CA LEU A 186 12.63 -8.55 9.18
C LEU A 186 13.36 -7.75 10.28
N PRO A 187 13.47 -6.42 10.14
CA PRO A 187 14.00 -5.61 11.21
C PRO A 187 13.07 -5.66 12.42
N PRO A 188 13.60 -5.46 13.65
CA PRO A 188 12.74 -5.27 14.81
C PRO A 188 11.81 -4.08 14.60
N GLU A 189 10.66 -4.08 15.25
CA GLU A 189 9.73 -2.95 15.20
C GLU A 189 10.42 -1.68 15.68
N GLN A 190 10.30 -0.61 14.88
CA GLN A 190 10.88 0.69 15.18
C GLN A 190 9.81 1.59 15.78
N PRO A 191 10.18 2.51 16.69
CA PRO A 191 9.24 3.53 17.15
C PRO A 191 8.82 4.43 15.99
N VAL A 192 7.55 4.86 16.00
CA VAL A 192 7.09 5.92 15.10
C VAL A 192 7.74 7.23 15.56
N PRO A 193 8.41 7.98 14.66
CA PRO A 193 9.04 9.24 15.04
C PRO A 193 7.99 10.27 15.47
N GLU A 194 8.32 11.07 16.48
CA GLU A 194 7.47 12.19 16.86
C GLU A 194 7.46 13.26 15.77
N LEU A 195 6.29 13.88 15.59
CA LEU A 195 6.14 15.01 14.68
C LEU A 195 6.94 16.20 15.20
N ASP A 196 7.79 16.80 14.37
CA ASP A 196 8.52 18.02 14.74
C ASP A 196 7.60 19.26 14.86
N GLU A 197 8.17 20.39 15.24
CA GLU A 197 7.42 21.65 15.37
C GLU A 197 6.74 22.10 14.08
N LEU A 198 7.39 21.90 12.93
CA LEU A 198 6.85 22.28 11.64
C LEU A 198 5.62 21.42 11.30
N MET A 199 5.73 20.09 11.43
CA MET A 199 4.64 19.15 11.20
C MET A 199 3.46 19.42 12.15
N ARG A 200 3.74 19.66 13.43
CA ARG A 200 2.72 20.04 14.42
C ARG A 200 2.04 21.36 14.06
N GLY A 201 2.80 22.35 13.60
CA GLY A 201 2.28 23.63 13.12
C GLY A 201 1.37 23.50 11.91
N VAL A 202 1.73 22.66 10.94
CA VAL A 202 0.90 22.35 9.75
C VAL A 202 -0.43 21.71 10.18
N LEU A 203 -0.40 20.72 11.08
CA LEU A 203 -1.62 20.09 11.58
C LEU A 203 -2.50 21.06 12.37
N LYS A 204 -1.89 21.90 13.21
CA LYS A 204 -2.62 22.94 13.95
C LYS A 204 -3.35 23.86 12.99
N ARG A 205 -2.66 24.37 11.96
CA ARG A 205 -3.28 25.25 10.97
C ARG A 205 -4.39 24.56 10.19
N ALA A 206 -4.20 23.31 9.78
CA ALA A 206 -5.22 22.54 9.08
C ALA A 206 -6.50 22.39 9.93
N ARG A 207 -6.38 22.15 11.23
CA ARG A 207 -7.51 22.04 12.17
C ARG A 207 -8.23 23.37 12.41
N GLU A 208 -7.50 24.48 12.44
CA GLU A 208 -8.07 25.83 12.56
C GLU A 208 -8.89 26.21 11.31
N ASP A 209 -8.33 25.97 10.12
CA ASP A 209 -9.00 26.28 8.85
C ASP A 209 -10.15 25.29 8.55
N TRP A 210 -10.06 24.04 9.05
CA TRP A 210 -11.01 22.97 8.79
C TRP A 210 -11.40 22.24 10.09
N PRO A 211 -12.47 22.67 10.80
CA PRO A 211 -12.84 22.09 12.10
C PRO A 211 -13.15 20.59 12.10
N LYS A 212 -13.49 20.02 10.93
CA LYS A 212 -13.74 18.58 10.75
C LYS A 212 -12.53 17.78 10.25
N TYR A 213 -11.33 18.36 10.27
CA TYR A 213 -10.12 17.74 9.71
C TYR A 213 -9.87 16.34 10.26
N ASP A 214 -9.85 16.19 11.58
CA ASP A 214 -9.60 14.90 12.23
C ASP A 214 -10.79 13.92 12.06
N GLU A 215 -12.03 14.42 12.03
CA GLU A 215 -13.24 13.60 11.79
C GLU A 215 -13.16 12.91 10.42
N VAL A 216 -12.84 13.67 9.36
CA VAL A 216 -12.72 13.16 7.98
C VAL A 216 -11.59 12.14 7.82
N LEU A 217 -10.54 12.24 8.64
CA LEU A 217 -9.38 11.34 8.62
C LEU A 217 -9.44 10.24 9.69
N SER A 218 -10.53 10.17 10.45
CA SER A 218 -10.72 9.14 11.48
C SER A 218 -10.95 7.77 10.84
N LEU A 219 -10.51 6.70 11.51
CA LEU A 219 -10.76 5.33 11.02
C LEU A 219 -12.24 5.04 10.73
N PRO A 220 -13.22 5.44 11.56
CA PRO A 220 -14.63 5.26 11.23
C PRO A 220 -15.03 5.93 9.91
N ALA A 221 -14.56 7.15 9.64
CA ALA A 221 -14.88 7.89 8.41
C ALA A 221 -14.17 7.34 7.16
N LEU A 222 -13.05 6.62 7.33
CA LEU A 222 -12.34 5.96 6.23
C LEU A 222 -12.92 4.59 5.89
N ARG A 223 -13.60 3.94 6.84
CA ARG A 223 -14.29 2.64 6.63
C ARG A 223 -15.65 2.79 5.93
N SER A 224 -16.29 3.96 6.05
CA SER A 224 -17.55 4.29 5.38
C SER A 224 -17.38 4.66 3.91
#